data_AF-A0A7C6RR32-F1
#
_entry.id   AF-A0A7C6RR32-F1
#
_cell.length_a   1.000
_cell.length_b   1.000
_cell.length_c   1.000
_cell.angle_alpha   90.00
_cell.angle_beta   90.00
_cell.angle_gamma   90.00
#
_symmetry.space_group_name_H-M   'P 1'
#
loop_
_entity.id
_entity.type
_entity.pdbx_description
1 polymer ?
#
loop_
_entity_poly.entity_id
_entity_poly.type
_entity_poly.pdbx_seq_one_letter_code
_entity_poly.pdbx_strand_id
1 'polypeptide(L)'
;MELLPRYPLIKNSISGYYLDPWYTKNGYAPHYAIDFKSVDFKGEPIYASTPGKVIINNYYSDAGYMVVLANFLSDKTIITRYLHLKEQSKLKVGEEIKQGSLIGYMGSTGIATGVHLHFEYWVCPKNYTYKFNDKEKYAKDPILHCYVYPDQFVFDSKEYELTKNAKKVVGSTVGRNEEINQLRIKVLDLNCRTKPGLSSEKLGYIIPGIYNVLDTVQKDNFTWYSIGNDMWVAYSDEWIELLLISSIDIEDEDKNNKPGIDDESPKDETDENNIPEDENKIDDEDFELNDKQKNILLKIFTYIIKLIKSIFKK
;
A
#
# COMPACT_ATOMS: atom_id res chain seq x y z
N MET A 1 3.77 -8.46 -5.31
CA MET A 1 2.42 -8.26 -4.74
C MET A 1 1.53 -7.71 -5.84
N GLU A 2 0.38 -8.34 -6.12
CA GLU A 2 -0.49 -7.98 -7.24
C GLU A 2 -1.26 -6.68 -6.97
N LEU A 3 -0.71 -5.51 -7.32
CA LEU A 3 -1.35 -4.20 -7.09
C LEU A 3 -2.83 -4.17 -7.52
N LEU A 4 -3.72 -3.67 -6.65
CA LEU A 4 -5.12 -3.43 -6.99
C LEU A 4 -5.19 -2.45 -8.17
N PRO A 5 -6.01 -2.70 -9.19
CA PRO A 5 -6.12 -1.78 -10.33
C PRO A 5 -6.55 -0.39 -9.85
N ARG A 6 -5.87 0.66 -10.30
CA ARG A 6 -6.23 2.06 -9.99
C ARG A 6 -7.05 2.66 -11.12
N TYR A 7 -7.81 3.72 -10.83
CA TYR A 7 -8.40 4.51 -11.91
C TYR A 7 -7.32 5.15 -12.79
N PRO A 8 -7.56 5.31 -14.11
CA PRO A 8 -6.55 5.77 -15.04
C PRO A 8 -6.30 7.30 -14.98
N LEU A 9 -7.12 8.09 -14.29
CA LEU A 9 -6.89 9.53 -14.11
C LEU A 9 -6.77 9.91 -12.63
N ILE A 10 -6.06 11.01 -12.37
CA ILE A 10 -5.96 11.60 -11.02
C ILE A 10 -7.26 12.33 -10.68
N LYS A 11 -7.81 13.07 -11.65
CA LYS A 11 -9.09 13.77 -11.58
C LYS A 11 -10.04 13.06 -12.53
N ASN A 12 -11.11 12.46 -12.00
CA ASN A 12 -12.02 11.63 -12.78
C ASN A 12 -13.42 12.24 -12.81
N SER A 13 -13.97 12.43 -14.01
CA SER A 13 -15.39 12.69 -14.22
C SER A 13 -15.93 11.58 -15.12
N ILE A 14 -16.76 10.69 -14.58
CA ILE A 14 -17.32 9.56 -15.32
C ILE A 14 -18.47 10.05 -16.19
N SER A 15 -18.58 9.54 -17.42
CA SER A 15 -19.53 10.06 -18.41
C SER A 15 -20.31 9.04 -19.23
N GLY A 16 -19.86 7.79 -19.25
CA GLY A 16 -20.46 6.67 -19.98
C GLY A 16 -20.12 5.37 -19.25
N TYR A 17 -21.01 4.40 -19.29
CA TYR A 17 -21.04 3.27 -18.36
C TYR A 17 -20.95 1.92 -19.03
N TYR A 18 -20.48 0.96 -18.24
CA TYR A 18 -20.44 -0.43 -18.66
C TYR A 18 -21.85 -0.94 -18.97
N LEU A 19 -22.02 -1.50 -20.18
CA LEU A 19 -23.26 -1.95 -20.81
C LEU A 19 -24.30 -0.85 -21.05
N ASP A 20 -23.95 0.43 -20.97
CA ASP A 20 -24.89 1.43 -21.44
C ASP A 20 -25.09 1.30 -22.97
N PRO A 21 -26.35 1.48 -23.44
CA PRO A 21 -26.63 1.39 -24.85
C PRO A 21 -26.14 2.66 -25.55
N TRP A 22 -25.15 2.52 -26.44
CA TRP A 22 -24.75 3.61 -27.32
C TRP A 22 -25.35 3.44 -28.72
N TYR A 23 -25.74 4.56 -29.32
CA TYR A 23 -26.39 4.58 -30.61
C TYR A 23 -25.38 4.35 -31.73
N THR A 24 -25.56 3.24 -32.45
CA THR A 24 -24.85 2.95 -33.69
C THR A 24 -25.79 3.19 -34.88
N LYS A 25 -25.21 3.27 -36.09
CA LYS A 25 -25.98 3.32 -37.35
C LYS A 25 -26.92 2.11 -37.53
N ASN A 26 -26.70 1.02 -36.80
CA ASN A 26 -27.42 -0.25 -36.89
C ASN A 26 -28.24 -0.60 -35.63
N GLY A 27 -28.47 0.36 -34.72
CA GLY A 27 -29.19 0.15 -33.46
C GLY A 27 -28.30 0.30 -32.21
N TYR A 28 -28.69 -0.32 -31.10
CA TYR A 28 -27.93 -0.26 -29.84
C TYR A 28 -26.78 -1.26 -29.82
N ALA A 29 -25.60 -0.82 -29.38
CA ALA A 29 -24.51 -1.71 -29.04
C ALA A 29 -24.14 -1.55 -27.55
N PRO A 30 -23.72 -2.63 -26.87
CA PRO A 30 -23.25 -2.55 -25.50
C PRO A 30 -21.89 -1.84 -25.44
N HIS A 31 -21.77 -0.91 -24.50
CA HIS A 31 -20.53 -0.22 -24.18
C HIS A 31 -19.72 -1.00 -23.14
N TYR A 32 -18.67 -1.72 -23.54
CA TYR A 32 -17.89 -2.57 -22.62
C TYR A 32 -16.82 -1.82 -21.82
N ALA A 33 -17.08 -0.56 -21.49
CA ALA A 33 -16.09 0.35 -20.94
C ALA A 33 -16.72 1.30 -19.91
N ILE A 34 -15.88 2.13 -19.33
CA ILE A 34 -16.29 3.37 -18.68
C ILE A 34 -15.65 4.52 -19.44
N ASP A 35 -16.42 5.57 -19.67
CA ASP A 35 -15.89 6.81 -20.24
C ASP A 35 -15.57 7.80 -19.14
N PHE A 36 -14.39 8.41 -19.24
CA PHE A 36 -14.02 9.56 -18.44
C PHE A 36 -14.01 10.82 -19.30
N LYS A 37 -14.83 11.80 -18.93
CA LYS A 37 -14.76 13.17 -19.46
C LYS A 37 -13.56 13.88 -18.88
N SER A 38 -12.90 14.67 -19.72
CA SER A 38 -11.94 15.66 -19.22
C SER A 38 -12.68 16.70 -18.37
N VAL A 39 -12.17 16.95 -17.18
CA VAL A 39 -12.57 18.08 -16.33
C VAL A 39 -12.08 19.39 -16.94
N ASP A 40 -10.87 19.41 -17.50
CA ASP A 40 -10.20 20.63 -17.97
C ASP A 40 -10.13 20.76 -19.51
N PHE A 41 -10.61 19.77 -20.26
CA PHE A 41 -10.59 19.64 -21.74
C PHE A 41 -9.23 19.87 -22.44
N LYS A 42 -8.13 19.91 -21.68
CA LYS A 42 -6.77 20.23 -22.17
C LYS A 42 -5.92 19.01 -22.56
N GLY A 43 -6.53 17.82 -22.54
CA GLY A 43 -5.82 16.56 -22.75
C GLY A 43 -5.14 16.08 -21.47
N GLU A 44 -5.96 15.70 -20.50
CA GLU A 44 -5.50 15.19 -19.21
C GLU A 44 -4.56 13.98 -19.35
N PRO A 45 -3.53 13.88 -18.49
CA PRO A 45 -2.65 12.73 -18.50
C PRO A 45 -3.40 11.48 -18.04
N ILE A 46 -3.20 10.39 -18.78
CA ILE A 46 -3.79 9.08 -18.54
C ILE A 46 -2.68 8.16 -18.05
N TYR A 47 -2.94 7.43 -16.97
CA TYR A 47 -1.97 6.58 -16.30
C TYR A 47 -2.39 5.11 -16.31
N ALA A 48 -1.40 4.22 -16.24
CA ALA A 48 -1.59 2.78 -16.24
C ALA A 48 -2.39 2.35 -15.00
N SER A 49 -3.55 1.76 -15.22
CA SER A 49 -4.41 1.22 -14.16
C SER A 49 -3.78 0.01 -13.47
N THR A 50 -2.97 -0.77 -14.19
CA THR A 50 -2.26 -1.95 -13.68
C THR A 50 -0.81 -1.92 -14.16
N PRO A 51 0.14 -2.59 -13.48
CA PRO A 51 1.42 -2.89 -14.10
C PRO A 51 1.18 -3.83 -15.28
N GLY A 52 2.10 -3.88 -16.25
CA GLY A 52 1.99 -4.85 -17.33
C GLY A 52 2.83 -4.52 -18.54
N LYS A 53 2.71 -5.39 -19.54
CA LYS A 53 3.39 -5.29 -20.82
C LYS A 53 2.50 -4.57 -21.83
N VAL A 54 3.06 -3.60 -22.56
CA VAL A 54 2.40 -2.96 -23.69
C VAL A 54 2.28 -3.96 -24.84
N ILE A 55 1.06 -4.35 -25.18
CA ILE A 55 0.80 -5.32 -26.26
C ILE A 55 0.30 -4.64 -27.54
N ILE A 56 -0.28 -3.45 -27.44
CA ILE A 56 -0.68 -2.61 -28.57
C ILE A 56 -0.35 -1.16 -28.23
N ASN A 57 0.23 -0.43 -29.19
CA ASN A 57 0.31 1.03 -29.23
C ASN A 57 0.18 1.46 -30.69
N ASN A 58 -1.05 1.67 -31.16
CA ASN A 58 -1.33 1.93 -32.58
C ASN A 58 -2.62 2.75 -32.78
N TYR A 59 -2.82 3.24 -33.99
CA TYR A 59 -4.06 3.90 -34.41
C TYR A 59 -5.03 2.90 -35.08
N TYR A 60 -6.31 3.00 -34.73
CA TYR A 60 -7.42 2.32 -35.40
C TYR A 60 -8.52 3.34 -35.72
N SER A 61 -9.25 3.13 -36.81
CA SER A 61 -10.26 4.10 -37.27
C SER A 61 -11.40 4.32 -36.28
N ASP A 62 -11.80 3.28 -35.55
CA ASP A 62 -12.84 3.32 -34.53
C ASP A 62 -12.29 3.78 -33.17
N ALA A 63 -11.19 3.19 -32.73
CA ALA A 63 -10.63 3.42 -31.40
C ALA A 63 -9.71 4.65 -31.28
N GLY A 64 -9.30 5.24 -32.41
CA GLY A 64 -8.29 6.28 -32.46
C GLY A 64 -6.90 5.75 -32.09
N TYR A 65 -6.06 6.62 -31.53
CA TYR A 65 -4.82 6.18 -30.90
C TYR A 65 -5.15 5.41 -29.62
N MET A 66 -4.64 4.18 -29.53
CA MET A 66 -4.96 3.27 -28.44
C MET A 66 -3.70 2.59 -27.90
N VAL A 67 -3.67 2.44 -26.58
CA VAL A 67 -2.74 1.54 -25.89
C VAL A 67 -3.50 0.39 -25.25
N VAL A 68 -2.93 -0.81 -25.31
CA VAL A 68 -3.42 -1.99 -24.58
C VAL A 68 -2.30 -2.58 -23.75
N LEU A 69 -2.57 -2.81 -22.47
CA LEU A 69 -1.65 -3.47 -21.54
C LEU A 69 -2.16 -4.87 -21.19
N ALA A 70 -1.22 -5.80 -21.02
CA ALA A 70 -1.45 -7.11 -20.44
C ALA A 70 -0.66 -7.28 -19.14
N ASN A 71 -1.36 -7.49 -18.04
CA ASN A 71 -0.79 -7.86 -16.75
C ASN A 71 -0.93 -9.37 -16.55
N PHE A 72 0.18 -10.09 -16.56
CA PHE A 72 0.20 -11.53 -16.37
C PHE A 72 0.33 -11.85 -14.88
N LEU A 73 -0.78 -12.25 -14.29
CA LEU A 73 -0.88 -12.62 -12.89
C LEU A 73 -0.73 -14.14 -12.71
N SER A 74 -0.59 -14.57 -11.47
CA SER A 74 -0.31 -15.98 -11.16
C SER A 74 -1.44 -16.93 -11.59
N ASP A 75 -2.68 -16.43 -11.58
CA ASP A 75 -3.94 -17.15 -11.78
C ASP A 75 -4.77 -16.64 -12.98
N LYS A 76 -4.47 -15.43 -13.47
CA LYS A 76 -5.26 -14.74 -14.51
C LYS A 76 -4.41 -13.80 -15.36
N THR A 77 -5.01 -13.21 -16.38
CA THR A 77 -4.43 -12.09 -17.13
C THR A 77 -5.40 -10.93 -17.12
N ILE A 78 -4.93 -9.75 -16.73
CA ILE A 78 -5.73 -8.53 -16.79
C ILE A 78 -5.36 -7.77 -18.06
N ILE A 79 -6.36 -7.42 -18.86
CA ILE A 79 -6.19 -6.52 -20.00
C ILE A 79 -6.79 -5.17 -19.64
N THR A 80 -6.04 -4.09 -19.91
CA THR A 80 -6.58 -2.73 -19.84
C THR A 80 -6.39 -2.01 -21.17
N ARG A 81 -7.42 -1.30 -21.63
CA ARG A 81 -7.42 -0.59 -22.91
C ARG A 81 -7.69 0.89 -22.69
N TYR A 82 -6.92 1.73 -23.38
CA TYR A 82 -6.97 3.18 -23.26
C TYR A 82 -7.14 3.75 -24.68
N LEU A 83 -8.35 4.19 -25.01
CA LEU A 83 -8.75 4.61 -26.35
C LEU A 83 -8.86 6.13 -26.47
N HIS A 84 -9.04 6.59 -27.70
CA HIS A 84 -9.24 8.00 -28.06
C HIS A 84 -8.10 8.91 -27.58
N LEU A 85 -6.88 8.38 -27.45
CA LEU A 85 -5.73 9.16 -27.05
C LEU A 85 -5.48 10.30 -28.04
N LYS A 86 -4.95 11.41 -27.55
CA LYS A 86 -4.66 12.62 -28.35
C LYS A 86 -3.69 12.34 -29.49
N GLU A 87 -2.69 11.51 -29.22
CA GLU A 87 -1.62 11.13 -30.12
C GLU A 87 -1.08 9.75 -29.74
N GLN A 88 -0.20 9.20 -30.57
CA GLN A 88 0.44 7.92 -30.27
C GLN A 88 1.26 8.01 -28.98
N SER A 89 1.16 6.98 -28.14
CA SER A 89 1.93 6.92 -26.89
C SER A 89 3.43 6.86 -27.17
N LYS A 90 4.23 7.42 -26.26
CA LYS A 90 5.70 7.29 -26.27
C LYS A 90 6.18 5.89 -25.87
N LEU A 91 5.30 5.07 -25.33
CA LEU A 91 5.59 3.68 -24.95
C LEU A 91 5.83 2.81 -26.18
N LYS A 92 6.62 1.75 -26.02
CA LYS A 92 6.91 0.79 -27.09
C LYS A 92 6.14 -0.51 -26.88
N VAL A 93 5.68 -1.13 -27.95
CA VAL A 93 5.14 -2.50 -27.87
C VAL A 93 6.25 -3.42 -27.35
N GLY A 94 5.91 -4.21 -26.34
CA GLY A 94 6.84 -5.08 -25.63
C GLY A 94 7.39 -4.50 -24.33
N GLU A 95 7.24 -3.19 -24.10
CA GLU A 95 7.71 -2.51 -22.89
C GLU A 95 6.91 -2.94 -21.66
N GLU A 96 7.61 -3.17 -20.54
CA GLU A 96 6.99 -3.40 -19.23
C GLU A 96 6.92 -2.12 -18.44
N ILE A 97 5.73 -1.77 -17.95
CA ILE A 97 5.48 -0.56 -17.20
C ILE A 97 4.86 -0.85 -15.84
N LYS A 98 5.02 0.08 -14.91
CA LYS A 98 4.43 0.00 -13.57
C LYS A 98 3.04 0.62 -13.58
N GLN A 99 2.22 0.26 -12.60
CA GLN A 99 0.99 1.00 -12.32
C GLN A 99 1.33 2.48 -12.08
N GLY A 100 0.51 3.38 -12.62
CA GLY A 100 0.75 4.82 -12.54
C GLY A 100 1.74 5.37 -13.58
N SER A 101 2.35 4.53 -14.43
CA SER A 101 3.12 5.02 -15.58
C SER A 101 2.24 5.78 -16.57
N LEU A 102 2.76 6.86 -17.16
CA LEU A 102 2.04 7.66 -18.15
C LEU A 102 1.77 6.82 -19.42
N ILE A 103 0.50 6.67 -19.77
CA ILE A 103 0.05 6.04 -21.02
C ILE A 103 0.04 7.04 -22.16
N GLY A 104 -0.45 8.25 -21.89
CA GLY A 104 -0.62 9.29 -22.89
C GLY A 104 -1.52 10.40 -22.39
N TYR A 105 -2.13 11.12 -23.32
CA TYR A 105 -3.01 12.24 -23.01
C TYR A 105 -4.39 12.01 -23.64
N MET A 106 -5.43 12.39 -22.91
CA MET A 106 -6.82 12.28 -23.37
C MET A 106 -7.04 13.08 -24.65
N GLY A 107 -7.80 12.54 -25.58
CA GLY A 107 -8.09 13.16 -26.87
C GLY A 107 -9.50 12.83 -27.35
N SER A 108 -9.69 12.94 -28.65
CA SER A 108 -10.96 12.66 -29.34
C SER A 108 -10.71 12.02 -30.71
N THR A 109 -9.68 11.17 -30.81
CA THR A 109 -9.32 10.52 -32.07
C THR A 109 -10.17 9.27 -32.32
N GLY A 110 -10.36 8.90 -33.59
CA GLY A 110 -11.26 7.80 -33.97
C GLY A 110 -12.73 8.22 -33.95
N ILE A 111 -13.62 7.32 -33.58
CA ILE A 111 -15.05 7.60 -33.44
C ILE A 111 -15.30 8.06 -32.00
N ALA A 112 -15.27 9.37 -31.77
CA ALA A 112 -15.49 10.00 -30.48
C ALA A 112 -16.41 11.22 -30.63
N THR A 113 -17.40 11.37 -29.74
CA THR A 113 -18.32 12.53 -29.75
C THR A 113 -17.72 13.79 -29.12
N GLY A 114 -16.60 13.66 -28.41
CA GLY A 114 -15.88 14.74 -27.76
C GLY A 114 -14.61 14.22 -27.08
N VAL A 115 -13.90 15.10 -26.37
CA VAL A 115 -12.68 14.72 -25.62
C VAL A 115 -13.04 13.88 -24.40
N HIS A 116 -12.68 12.60 -24.44
CA HIS A 116 -12.90 11.64 -23.35
C HIS A 116 -11.89 10.49 -23.43
N LEU A 117 -11.77 9.71 -22.36
CA LEU A 117 -11.08 8.44 -22.34
C LEU A 117 -12.12 7.31 -22.28
N HIS A 118 -12.13 6.45 -23.29
CA HIS A 118 -12.81 5.15 -23.23
C HIS A 118 -11.85 4.13 -22.61
N PHE A 119 -12.20 3.63 -21.43
CA PHE A 119 -11.37 2.73 -20.63
C PHE A 119 -12.04 1.37 -20.42
N GLU A 120 -11.36 0.30 -20.85
CA GLU A 120 -11.84 -1.06 -20.64
C GLU A 120 -10.95 -1.81 -19.66
N TYR A 121 -11.58 -2.67 -18.85
CA TYR A 121 -10.93 -3.58 -17.91
C TYR A 121 -11.44 -5.00 -18.13
N TRP A 122 -10.55 -5.93 -18.46
CA TRP A 122 -10.92 -7.33 -18.73
C TRP A 122 -10.22 -8.28 -17.77
N VAL A 123 -10.95 -9.31 -17.33
CA VAL A 123 -10.43 -10.42 -16.54
C VAL A 123 -10.42 -11.68 -17.40
N CYS A 124 -9.23 -12.11 -17.79
CA CYS A 124 -9.03 -13.23 -18.69
C CYS A 124 -8.36 -14.42 -17.98
N PRO A 125 -8.48 -15.65 -18.53
CA PRO A 125 -7.73 -16.81 -18.03
C PRO A 125 -6.22 -16.56 -18.01
N LYS A 126 -5.49 -17.32 -17.18
CA LYS A 126 -4.03 -17.30 -17.12
C LYS A 126 -3.41 -17.45 -18.51
N ASN A 127 -2.37 -16.67 -18.79
CA ASN A 127 -1.62 -16.67 -20.06
C ASN A 127 -2.47 -16.35 -21.30
N TYR A 128 -3.55 -15.58 -21.14
CA TYR A 128 -4.41 -15.22 -22.25
C TYR A 128 -3.67 -14.41 -23.33
N THR A 129 -3.89 -14.79 -24.59
CA THR A 129 -3.42 -14.04 -25.77
C THR A 129 -4.56 -13.15 -26.27
N TYR A 130 -4.30 -11.84 -26.33
CA TYR A 130 -5.32 -10.84 -26.66
C TYR A 130 -5.97 -11.04 -28.03
N LYS A 131 -7.30 -11.09 -28.04
CA LYS A 131 -8.17 -11.05 -29.21
C LYS A 131 -9.28 -10.05 -28.96
N PHE A 132 -9.44 -9.07 -29.85
CA PHE A 132 -10.47 -8.03 -29.71
C PHE A 132 -11.90 -8.60 -29.63
N ASN A 133 -12.19 -9.64 -30.40
CA ASN A 133 -13.52 -10.26 -30.46
C ASN A 133 -13.95 -10.92 -29.14
N ASP A 134 -13.03 -11.15 -28.20
CA ASP A 134 -13.35 -11.74 -26.90
C ASP A 134 -13.84 -10.70 -25.88
N LYS A 135 -14.03 -9.43 -26.27
CA LYS A 135 -14.45 -8.33 -25.37
C LYS A 135 -15.69 -8.69 -24.56
N GLU A 136 -16.71 -9.24 -25.19
CA GLU A 136 -17.99 -9.59 -24.55
C GLU A 136 -17.81 -10.70 -23.50
N LYS A 137 -16.81 -11.56 -23.69
CA LYS A 137 -16.53 -12.67 -22.78
C LYS A 137 -15.82 -12.21 -21.51
N TYR A 138 -14.90 -11.26 -21.63
CA TYR A 138 -13.94 -10.96 -20.55
C TYR A 138 -14.01 -9.55 -19.99
N ALA A 139 -14.64 -8.60 -20.68
CA ALA A 139 -14.83 -7.26 -20.14
C ALA A 139 -15.63 -7.31 -18.84
N LYS A 140 -15.26 -6.45 -17.90
CA LYS A 140 -15.90 -6.28 -16.60
C LYS A 140 -16.10 -4.80 -16.36
N ASP A 141 -17.10 -4.49 -15.54
CA ASP A 141 -17.35 -3.14 -15.07
C ASP A 141 -16.11 -2.59 -14.33
N PRO A 142 -15.44 -1.56 -14.87
CA PRO A 142 -14.29 -0.95 -14.22
C PRO A 142 -14.61 -0.37 -12.84
N ILE A 143 -15.86 0.06 -12.57
CA ILE A 143 -16.26 0.64 -11.28
C ILE A 143 -16.09 -0.35 -10.14
N LEU A 144 -16.35 -1.63 -10.41
CA LEU A 144 -16.28 -2.71 -9.41
C LEU A 144 -14.87 -3.30 -9.26
N HIS A 145 -13.98 -3.05 -10.22
CA HIS A 145 -12.66 -3.69 -10.33
C HIS A 145 -11.49 -2.73 -10.18
N CYS A 146 -11.72 -1.42 -10.29
CA CYS A 146 -10.72 -0.38 -10.06
C CYS A 146 -10.96 0.32 -8.71
N TYR A 147 -9.86 0.81 -8.14
CA TYR A 147 -9.79 1.39 -6.82
C TYR A 147 -9.36 2.84 -6.91
N VAL A 148 -9.99 3.68 -6.11
CA VAL A 148 -9.66 5.09 -5.97
C VAL A 148 -8.58 5.20 -4.89
N TYR A 149 -7.39 5.65 -5.31
CA TYR A 149 -6.27 5.91 -4.42
C TYR A 149 -6.39 7.28 -3.74
N PRO A 150 -5.70 7.53 -2.60
CA PRO A 150 -5.87 8.75 -1.83
C PRO A 150 -5.46 10.02 -2.59
N ASP A 151 -4.62 9.87 -3.62
CA ASP A 151 -4.22 10.94 -4.55
C ASP A 151 -5.27 11.21 -5.64
N GLN A 152 -6.34 10.41 -5.72
CA GLN A 152 -7.36 10.50 -6.77
C GLN A 152 -8.65 11.14 -6.27
N PHE A 153 -9.21 11.99 -7.12
CA PHE A 153 -10.48 12.65 -6.90
C PHE A 153 -11.47 12.16 -7.94
N VAL A 154 -12.67 11.82 -7.49
CA VAL A 154 -13.81 11.49 -8.36
C VAL A 154 -14.85 12.57 -8.13
N PHE A 155 -15.19 13.30 -9.20
CA PHE A 155 -16.22 14.32 -9.16
C PHE A 155 -17.59 13.68 -9.19
N ASP A 156 -18.46 14.13 -8.31
CA ASP A 156 -19.84 13.71 -8.25
C ASP A 156 -20.63 14.43 -9.35
N SER A 157 -21.04 13.72 -10.39
CA SER A 157 -22.05 14.26 -11.30
C SER A 157 -23.40 14.16 -10.59
N LYS A 158 -24.13 15.27 -10.44
CA LYS A 158 -25.47 15.33 -9.82
C LYS A 158 -26.47 14.27 -10.33
N GLU A 159 -26.21 13.66 -11.48
CA GLU A 159 -27.02 12.61 -12.08
C GLU A 159 -26.83 11.22 -11.44
N TYR A 160 -25.79 10.98 -10.63
CA TYR A 160 -25.44 9.62 -10.23
C TYR A 160 -24.72 9.48 -8.87
N GLU A 161 -25.31 8.69 -7.97
CA GLU A 161 -24.80 8.26 -6.65
C GLU A 161 -23.57 7.31 -6.70
N LEU A 162 -22.81 7.32 -7.81
CA LEU A 162 -21.82 6.28 -8.15
C LEU A 162 -20.55 6.30 -7.31
N THR A 163 -20.19 7.47 -6.78
CA THR A 163 -19.03 7.62 -5.88
C THR A 163 -19.21 6.87 -4.55
N LYS A 164 -20.44 6.49 -4.19
CA LYS A 164 -20.74 5.69 -2.99
C LYS A 164 -20.24 4.25 -3.08
N ASN A 165 -20.13 3.68 -4.28
CA ASN A 165 -19.75 2.27 -4.47
C ASN A 165 -18.30 2.09 -4.98
N ALA A 166 -17.63 3.17 -5.38
CA ALA A 166 -16.23 3.08 -5.78
C ALA A 166 -15.38 2.57 -4.61
N LYS A 167 -14.64 1.48 -4.84
CA LYS A 167 -13.76 0.92 -3.82
C LYS A 167 -12.61 1.89 -3.58
N LYS A 168 -12.42 2.31 -2.34
CA LYS A 168 -11.33 3.22 -1.94
C LYS A 168 -10.23 2.44 -1.26
N VAL A 169 -8.99 2.81 -1.55
CA VAL A 169 -7.87 2.42 -0.69
C VAL A 169 -7.57 3.57 0.28
N VAL A 170 -7.10 3.22 1.47
CA VAL A 170 -6.86 4.18 2.57
C VAL A 170 -5.49 3.94 3.21
N GLY A 171 -5.07 4.91 4.03
CA GLY A 171 -3.86 4.85 4.82
C GLY A 171 -2.63 5.43 4.14
N SER A 172 -1.68 5.86 4.98
CA SER A 172 -0.37 6.39 4.57
C SER A 172 0.71 5.59 5.27
N THR A 173 1.57 4.96 4.49
CA THR A 173 2.65 4.11 4.99
C THR A 173 3.78 4.96 5.59
N VAL A 174 4.51 4.41 6.54
CA VAL A 174 5.70 5.01 7.15
C VAL A 174 6.96 4.19 6.84
N GLY A 175 8.14 4.73 7.14
CA GLY A 175 9.39 3.97 7.15
C GLY A 175 9.48 3.01 8.34
N ARG A 176 10.36 2.00 8.23
CA ARG A 176 10.69 1.15 9.38
C ARG A 176 11.35 2.00 10.48
N ASN A 177 10.89 1.85 11.71
CA ASN A 177 11.51 2.40 12.92
C ASN A 177 11.59 1.29 13.97
N GLU A 178 12.79 0.86 14.32
CA GLU A 178 13.06 -0.28 15.21
C GLU A 178 12.75 -0.02 16.68
N GLU A 179 12.57 1.24 17.07
CA GLU A 179 12.26 1.65 18.45
C GLU A 179 10.77 1.55 18.78
N ILE A 180 9.92 1.28 17.78
CA ILE A 180 8.47 1.20 17.95
C ILE A 180 7.91 -0.08 17.32
N ASN A 181 6.80 -0.55 17.90
CA ASN A 181 6.03 -1.64 17.32
C ASN A 181 5.38 -1.16 16.03
N GLN A 182 5.66 -1.88 14.95
CA GLN A 182 5.05 -1.66 13.66
C GLN A 182 4.46 -2.95 13.13
N LEU A 183 3.69 -2.84 12.07
CA LEU A 183 3.24 -3.97 11.28
C LEU A 183 3.45 -3.66 9.80
N ARG A 184 3.67 -4.69 8.99
CA ARG A 184 3.73 -4.61 7.54
C ARG A 184 2.52 -5.31 6.95
N ILE A 185 1.71 -4.56 6.22
CA ILE A 185 0.64 -5.08 5.38
C ILE A 185 1.27 -5.68 4.11
N LYS A 186 1.01 -6.97 3.86
CA LYS A 186 1.57 -7.75 2.75
C LYS A 186 0.59 -8.02 1.61
N VAL A 187 -0.67 -7.59 1.75
CA VAL A 187 -1.75 -7.83 0.78
C VAL A 187 -2.48 -6.53 0.51
N LEU A 188 -3.09 -6.38 -0.66
CA LEU A 188 -3.70 -5.11 -1.07
C LEU A 188 -5.20 -5.02 -0.77
N ASP A 189 -5.84 -6.14 -0.52
CA ASP A 189 -7.28 -6.28 -0.31
C ASP A 189 -7.63 -6.50 1.17
N LEU A 190 -6.72 -6.15 2.09
CA LEU A 190 -7.04 -6.17 3.51
C LEU A 190 -8.01 -5.04 3.86
N ASN A 191 -9.12 -5.41 4.49
CA ASN A 191 -10.14 -4.45 4.92
C ASN A 191 -9.62 -3.56 6.06
N CYS A 192 -9.81 -2.25 5.90
CA CYS A 192 -9.63 -1.25 6.95
C CYS A 192 -10.98 -0.80 7.48
N ARG A 193 -11.10 -0.63 8.81
CA ARG A 193 -12.37 -0.30 9.47
C ARG A 193 -12.21 0.83 10.49
N THR A 194 -13.31 1.50 10.81
CA THR A 194 -13.33 2.63 11.76
C THR A 194 -13.10 2.21 13.21
N LYS A 195 -13.40 0.95 13.55
CA LYS A 195 -13.32 0.38 14.90
C LYS A 195 -13.00 -1.12 14.80
N PRO A 196 -12.47 -1.75 15.86
CA PRO A 196 -12.27 -3.19 15.88
C PRO A 196 -13.63 -3.93 15.81
N GLY A 197 -13.70 -4.93 14.94
CA GLY A 197 -14.82 -5.86 14.79
C GLY A 197 -15.28 -6.04 13.35
N LEU A 198 -15.87 -7.20 13.04
CA LEU A 198 -16.29 -7.55 11.68
C LEU A 198 -17.52 -6.76 11.21
N SER A 199 -18.34 -6.30 12.15
CA SER A 199 -19.55 -5.51 11.89
C SER A 199 -19.33 -4.00 11.86
N SER A 200 -18.11 -3.51 12.15
CA SER A 200 -17.83 -2.07 12.11
C SER A 200 -17.76 -1.56 10.67
N GLU A 201 -17.98 -0.26 10.50
CA GLU A 201 -17.96 0.39 9.19
C GLU A 201 -16.60 0.18 8.50
N LYS A 202 -16.66 -0.25 7.23
CA LYS A 202 -15.48 -0.43 6.39
C LYS A 202 -15.08 0.92 5.78
N LEU A 203 -13.88 1.38 6.09
CA LEU A 203 -13.27 2.57 5.49
C LEU A 203 -12.81 2.33 4.06
N GLY A 204 -12.35 1.11 3.77
CA GLY A 204 -11.80 0.75 2.47
C GLY A 204 -10.82 -0.40 2.58
N TYR A 205 -9.83 -0.41 1.70
CA TYR A 205 -8.73 -1.37 1.70
C TYR A 205 -7.44 -0.67 2.10
N ILE A 206 -6.69 -1.22 3.05
CA ILE A 206 -5.46 -0.59 3.51
C ILE A 206 -4.37 -0.76 2.45
N ILE A 207 -3.63 0.32 2.15
CA ILE A 207 -2.50 0.25 1.24
C ILE A 207 -1.40 -0.63 1.87
N PRO A 208 -0.71 -1.51 1.11
CA PRO A 208 0.41 -2.28 1.63
C PRO A 208 1.58 -1.38 2.02
N GLY A 209 2.25 -1.76 3.09
CA GLY A 209 3.41 -1.05 3.60
C GLY A 209 3.47 -1.14 5.11
N ILE A 210 4.32 -0.31 5.69
CA ILE A 210 4.58 -0.32 7.13
C ILE A 210 3.70 0.73 7.82
N TYR A 211 3.14 0.35 8.95
CA TYR A 211 2.31 1.20 9.81
C TYR A 211 2.75 1.09 11.26
N ASN A 212 2.66 2.19 11.99
CA ASN A 212 2.84 2.19 13.44
C ASN A 212 1.66 1.50 14.11
N VAL A 213 1.93 0.67 15.12
CA VAL A 213 0.89 0.06 15.95
C VAL A 213 0.63 0.98 17.15
N LEU A 214 -0.58 1.52 17.23
CA LEU A 214 -0.97 2.47 18.27
C LEU A 214 -1.78 1.82 19.40
N ASP A 215 -2.55 0.79 19.09
CA ASP A 215 -3.39 0.07 20.04
C ASP A 215 -3.69 -1.35 19.54
N THR A 216 -4.14 -2.24 20.45
CA THR A 216 -4.46 -3.64 20.15
C THR A 216 -5.72 -4.10 20.90
N VAL A 217 -6.67 -4.68 20.19
CA VAL A 217 -7.95 -5.16 20.74
C VAL A 217 -8.26 -6.57 20.26
N GLN A 218 -8.70 -7.45 21.18
CA GLN A 218 -9.23 -8.77 20.83
C GLN A 218 -10.74 -8.70 20.64
N LYS A 219 -11.23 -9.07 19.45
CA LYS A 219 -12.67 -9.07 19.15
C LYS A 219 -13.00 -9.92 17.92
N ASP A 220 -14.15 -10.59 17.95
CA ASP A 220 -14.67 -11.43 16.86
C ASP A 220 -13.65 -12.50 16.39
N ASN A 221 -12.88 -13.06 17.33
CA ASN A 221 -11.79 -14.03 17.11
C ASN A 221 -10.58 -13.49 16.33
N PHE A 222 -10.45 -12.16 16.20
CA PHE A 222 -9.28 -11.51 15.63
C PHE A 222 -8.56 -10.63 16.65
N THR A 223 -7.23 -10.58 16.53
CA THR A 223 -6.44 -9.45 17.04
C THR A 223 -6.60 -8.29 16.08
N TRP A 224 -7.05 -7.13 16.56
CA TRP A 224 -7.17 -5.90 15.79
C TRP A 224 -6.08 -4.93 16.20
N TYR A 225 -5.42 -4.32 15.23
CA TYR A 225 -4.40 -3.29 15.45
C TYR A 225 -4.91 -1.93 14.98
N SER A 226 -4.76 -0.91 15.83
CA SER A 226 -4.95 0.49 15.44
C SER A 226 -3.70 1.00 14.75
N ILE A 227 -3.87 1.61 13.58
CA ILE A 227 -2.79 2.13 12.74
C ILE A 227 -2.91 3.64 12.47
N GLY A 228 -3.69 4.35 13.31
CA GLY A 228 -3.88 5.81 13.27
C GLY A 228 -5.12 6.26 12.51
N ASN A 229 -5.57 7.50 12.74
CA ASN A 229 -6.74 8.11 12.09
C ASN A 229 -7.99 7.21 12.07
N ASP A 230 -8.34 6.62 13.22
CA ASP A 230 -9.46 5.68 13.38
C ASP A 230 -9.39 4.44 12.45
N MET A 231 -8.22 4.09 11.94
CA MET A 231 -8.03 2.91 11.10
C MET A 231 -7.64 1.69 11.92
N TRP A 232 -8.41 0.63 11.74
CA TRP A 232 -8.20 -0.67 12.36
C TRP A 232 -8.12 -1.77 11.31
N VAL A 233 -7.16 -2.68 11.50
CA VAL A 233 -6.96 -3.86 10.66
C VAL A 233 -6.97 -5.13 11.50
N ALA A 234 -7.59 -6.18 10.96
CA ALA A 234 -7.56 -7.51 11.57
C ALA A 234 -6.25 -8.22 11.22
N TYR A 235 -5.68 -8.90 12.21
CA TYR A 235 -4.45 -9.64 12.07
C TYR A 235 -4.67 -11.06 11.53
N SER A 236 -3.80 -11.44 10.60
CA SER A 236 -3.50 -12.80 10.19
C SER A 236 -2.04 -12.81 9.77
N ASP A 237 -1.30 -13.87 10.06
CA ASP A 237 0.09 -14.05 9.63
C ASP A 237 0.21 -14.17 8.09
N GLU A 238 -0.85 -14.56 7.39
CA GLU A 238 -0.93 -14.53 5.93
C GLU A 238 -0.87 -13.09 5.40
N TRP A 239 -1.53 -12.14 6.07
CA TRP A 239 -1.76 -10.78 5.57
C TRP A 239 -0.80 -9.76 6.16
N ILE A 240 -0.33 -10.00 7.39
CA ILE A 240 0.43 -9.05 8.18
C ILE A 240 1.70 -9.71 8.73
N GLU A 241 2.81 -9.02 8.60
CA GLU A 241 4.04 -9.30 9.33
C GLU A 241 4.13 -8.32 10.51
N LEU A 242 4.32 -8.84 11.74
CA LEU A 242 4.53 -7.99 12.91
C LEU A 242 6.01 -7.63 13.02
N LEU A 243 6.29 -6.33 13.16
CA LEU A 243 7.61 -5.75 13.28
C LEU A 243 7.74 -5.18 14.69
N LEU A 244 7.75 -6.08 15.68
CA LEU A 244 7.80 -5.71 17.09
C LEU A 244 9.22 -5.34 17.49
N ILE A 245 9.35 -4.51 18.51
CA ILE A 245 10.64 -4.22 19.14
C ILE A 245 11.21 -5.55 19.66
N SER A 246 12.44 -5.87 19.31
CA SER A 246 13.16 -6.99 19.93
C SER A 246 13.28 -6.69 21.42
N SER A 247 12.81 -7.60 22.28
CA SER A 247 13.10 -7.51 23.71
C SER A 247 14.61 -7.38 23.86
N ILE A 248 15.04 -6.35 24.58
CA ILE A 248 16.43 -6.14 24.99
C ILE A 248 16.90 -7.45 25.64
N ASP A 249 17.90 -8.10 25.05
CA ASP A 249 18.66 -9.14 25.72
C ASP A 249 19.46 -8.46 26.82
N ILE A 250 19.03 -8.64 28.07
CA ILE A 250 19.85 -8.30 29.23
C ILE A 250 20.87 -9.43 29.34
N GLU A 251 22.06 -9.23 28.78
CA GLU A 251 23.18 -10.12 29.06
C GLU A 251 23.62 -9.91 30.52
N ASP A 252 23.57 -10.99 31.31
CA ASP A 252 24.03 -11.06 32.70
C ASP A 252 25.56 -10.82 32.74
N GLU A 253 25.99 -9.58 32.98
CA GLU A 253 27.37 -9.30 33.44
C GLU A 253 27.49 -9.66 34.91
N ASP A 254 27.62 -10.95 35.21
CA ASP A 254 28.07 -11.37 36.54
C ASP A 254 28.81 -12.72 36.46
N LYS A 255 30.09 -12.65 36.05
CA LYS A 255 31.13 -13.67 36.30
C LYS A 255 32.48 -13.20 35.75
N ASN A 256 33.31 -12.66 36.64
CA ASN A 256 34.68 -13.15 36.89
C ASN A 256 35.40 -12.23 37.87
N ASN A 257 35.14 -12.43 39.16
CA ASN A 257 36.01 -11.93 40.22
C ASN A 257 36.84 -13.11 40.74
N LYS A 258 38.16 -13.07 40.53
CA LYS A 258 39.12 -13.91 41.27
C LYS A 258 40.47 -13.17 41.38
N PRO A 259 41.03 -13.02 42.59
CA PRO A 259 42.23 -12.22 42.81
C PRO A 259 43.51 -13.06 42.58
N GLY A 260 44.49 -12.45 41.91
CA GLY A 260 45.87 -12.92 41.84
C GLY A 260 46.77 -12.03 42.70
N ILE A 261 47.47 -12.64 43.65
CA ILE A 261 48.54 -12.08 44.49
C ILE A 261 49.86 -12.18 43.71
N ASP A 262 50.84 -11.33 44.08
CA ASP A 262 52.32 -11.46 44.02
C ASP A 262 52.89 -10.05 43.70
N ASP A 263 53.30 -9.20 44.64
CA ASP A 263 54.47 -9.18 45.54
C ASP A 263 55.84 -9.03 44.82
N GLU A 264 56.40 -7.81 44.81
CA GLU A 264 57.82 -7.53 45.08
C GLU A 264 58.09 -6.01 45.26
N SER A 265 58.96 -5.69 46.23
CA SER A 265 59.21 -4.36 46.83
C SER A 265 60.55 -3.70 46.35
N PRO A 266 61.13 -2.64 46.96
CA PRO A 266 61.27 -1.30 46.34
C PRO A 266 62.73 -0.74 46.30
N LYS A 267 62.89 0.55 45.89
CA LYS A 267 63.99 1.56 46.11
C LYS A 267 64.47 2.20 44.79
N ASP A 268 64.86 3.47 44.65
CA ASP A 268 65.04 4.65 45.52
C ASP A 268 65.07 5.94 44.64
N GLU A 269 64.89 7.07 45.32
CA GLU A 269 64.95 8.53 45.03
C GLU A 269 65.88 9.01 43.86
N THR A 270 65.69 10.14 43.13
CA THR A 270 65.48 11.56 43.52
C THR A 270 65.00 12.48 42.35
N ASP A 271 64.27 13.55 42.71
CA ASP A 271 64.19 14.93 42.19
C ASP A 271 63.53 15.39 40.85
N GLU A 272 62.39 16.07 41.05
CA GLU A 272 61.94 17.39 40.56
C GLU A 272 61.89 17.75 39.05
N ASN A 273 60.67 17.80 38.48
CA ASN A 273 59.89 19.03 38.17
C ASN A 273 58.80 18.85 37.07
N ASN A 274 57.63 19.48 37.34
CA ASN A 274 56.55 19.94 36.43
C ASN A 274 55.36 19.01 36.01
N ILE A 275 54.25 19.10 36.78
CA ILE A 275 52.83 19.47 36.45
C ILE A 275 52.14 18.89 35.17
N PRO A 276 50.82 18.54 35.12
CA PRO A 276 49.75 18.47 36.16
C PRO A 276 48.97 17.13 36.25
N GLU A 277 48.16 17.07 37.31
CA GLU A 277 47.17 16.11 37.79
C GLU A 277 46.13 15.61 36.75
N ASP A 278 45.83 14.31 36.79
CA ASP A 278 44.58 13.72 36.28
C ASP A 278 44.16 12.54 37.19
N GLU A 279 43.48 12.85 38.30
CA GLU A 279 42.82 11.86 39.15
C GLU A 279 41.44 11.53 38.57
N ASN A 280 41.36 10.48 37.75
CA ASN A 280 40.09 9.78 37.53
C ASN A 280 39.76 8.94 38.76
N LYS A 281 39.02 9.54 39.71
CA LYS A 281 38.18 8.80 40.66
C LYS A 281 36.94 8.30 39.91
N ILE A 282 36.82 6.98 39.78
CA ILE A 282 35.57 6.33 39.42
C ILE A 282 34.77 6.21 40.72
N ASP A 283 33.75 7.04 40.86
CA ASP A 283 32.72 6.87 41.88
C ASP A 283 31.70 5.86 41.37
N ASP A 284 31.48 4.77 42.11
CA ASP A 284 30.38 3.84 41.91
C ASP A 284 29.04 4.54 42.23
N GLU A 285 28.43 5.18 41.23
CA GLU A 285 27.06 5.67 41.35
C GLU A 285 26.05 4.53 41.11
N ASP A 286 25.36 4.12 42.18
CA ASP A 286 24.15 3.30 42.11
C ASP A 286 23.13 3.94 41.17
N PHE A 287 22.89 3.31 40.01
CA PHE A 287 21.94 3.80 39.01
C PHE A 287 20.48 3.57 39.49
N GLU A 288 19.88 4.60 40.12
CA GLU A 288 18.45 4.60 40.42
C GLU A 288 17.60 4.95 39.19
N LEU A 289 16.75 4.00 38.78
CA LEU A 289 15.76 4.22 37.72
C LEU A 289 14.74 5.30 38.14
N ASN A 290 14.49 6.25 37.24
CA ASN A 290 13.47 7.27 37.45
C ASN A 290 12.04 6.67 37.35
N ASP A 291 11.05 7.38 37.89
CA ASP A 291 9.67 6.88 37.97
C ASP A 291 9.05 6.58 36.60
N LYS A 292 9.49 7.26 35.54
CA LYS A 292 9.04 6.98 34.18
C LYS A 292 9.58 5.64 33.69
N GLN A 293 10.85 5.34 33.95
CA GLN A 293 11.48 4.06 33.63
C GLN A 293 10.86 2.91 34.45
N LYS A 294 10.65 3.12 35.76
CA LYS A 294 9.96 2.16 36.64
C LYS A 294 8.54 1.83 36.14
N ASN A 295 7.78 2.84 35.71
CA ASN A 295 6.44 2.65 35.15
C ASN A 295 6.43 1.92 33.81
N ILE A 296 7.43 2.14 32.96
CA ILE A 296 7.59 1.42 31.69
C ILE A 296 7.88 -0.05 31.97
N LEU A 297 8.83 -0.34 32.87
CA LEU A 297 9.16 -1.70 33.29
C LEU A 297 7.96 -2.43 33.90
N LEU A 298 7.18 -1.74 34.75
CA LEU A 298 5.97 -2.32 35.33
C LEU A 298 4.92 -2.68 34.28
N LYS A 299 4.75 -1.86 33.24
CA LYS A 299 3.83 -2.14 32.13
C LYS A 299 4.29 -3.34 31.30
N ILE A 300 5.59 -3.43 31.02
CA ILE A 300 6.19 -4.56 30.31
C ILE A 300 6.01 -5.84 31.11
N PHE A 301 6.32 -5.81 32.41
CA PHE A 301 6.19 -6.97 33.30
C PHE A 301 4.73 -7.44 33.41
N THR A 302 3.79 -6.51 33.52
CA THR A 302 2.35 -6.82 33.56
C THR A 302 1.87 -7.46 32.25
N TYR A 303 2.39 -7.01 31.11
CA TYR A 303 2.07 -7.59 29.80
C TYR A 303 2.60 -9.01 29.67
N ILE A 304 3.84 -9.27 30.09
CA ILE A 304 4.46 -10.61 30.06
C ILE A 304 3.67 -11.59 30.93
N ILE A 305 3.27 -11.20 32.16
CA ILE A 305 2.44 -12.05 33.03
C ILE A 305 1.10 -12.40 32.37
N LYS A 306 0.46 -11.44 31.68
CA LYS A 306 -0.79 -11.70 30.94
C LYS A 306 -0.58 -12.68 29.79
N LEU A 307 0.53 -12.56 29.07
CA LEU A 307 0.88 -13.44 27.96
C LEU A 307 1.13 -14.88 28.43
N ILE A 308 1.92 -15.05 29.51
CA ILE A 308 2.20 -16.36 30.12
C ILE A 308 0.89 -17.02 30.60
N LYS A 309 0.03 -16.27 31.30
CA LYS A 309 -1.27 -16.79 31.76
C LYS A 309 -2.20 -17.18 30.60
N SER A 310 -2.04 -16.58 29.43
CA SER A 310 -2.79 -16.93 28.22
C SER A 310 -2.30 -18.24 27.60
N ILE A 311 -1.00 -18.53 27.67
CA ILE A 311 -0.37 -19.72 27.10
C ILE A 311 -0.67 -20.98 27.94
N PHE A 312 -0.66 -20.86 29.27
CA PHE A 312 -0.86 -22.00 30.20
C PHE A 312 -2.34 -22.30 30.54
N LYS A 313 -3.31 -21.72 29.82
CA LYS A 313 -4.75 -21.93 30.04
C LYS A 313 -5.41 -22.88 29.02
N LYS A 314 -4.61 -23.66 28.29
CA LYS A 314 -5.05 -24.79 27.46
C LYS A 314 -4.77 -26.10 28.18
#